data_AF-A0A1J1J3X3-F1
#
_entry.id   AF-A0A1J1J3X3-F1
#
_cell.length_a   1.000
_cell.length_b   1.000
_cell.length_c   1.000
_cell.angle_alpha   90.00
_cell.angle_beta   90.00
_cell.angle_gamma   90.00
#
_symmetry.space_group_name_H-M   'P 1'
#
loop_
_entity.id
_entity.type
_entity.pdbx_description
1 polymer ?
#
loop_
_entity_poly.entity_id
_entity_poly.type
_entity_poly.pdbx_seq_one_letter_code
_entity_poly.pdbx_strand_id
1 'polypeptide(L)'
;MDLYYENGSPPCLSVIVTAAALNVKLNLKELELEVKKEHLTPEFTKINPGTKTFTIADISIYSSFLTIPNPNNDFSPYPNIKKWLKLMEEKAPAKDYIKKSVAAIQMF
;
A
#
# COMPACT_ATOMS: atom_id res chain seq x y z
N MET A 1 -2.97 -15.49 4.72
CA MET A 1 -3.36 -14.20 4.10
C MET A 1 -2.92 -14.23 2.65
N ASP A 2 -3.77 -13.79 1.72
CA ASP A 2 -3.41 -13.76 0.29
C ASP A 2 -2.50 -12.56 0.01
N LEU A 3 -1.38 -12.80 -0.68
CA LEU A 3 -0.55 -11.75 -1.26
C LEU A 3 -0.59 -11.93 -2.78
N TYR A 4 -1.25 -10.98 -3.45
CA TYR A 4 -1.20 -10.86 -4.90
C TYR A 4 0.03 -10.04 -5.27
N TYR A 5 0.95 -10.60 -6.04
CA TYR A 5 2.26 -9.99 -6.29
C TYR A 5 2.74 -10.16 -7.73
N GLU A 6 3.66 -9.31 -8.15
CA GLU A 6 4.42 -9.48 -9.38
C GLU A 6 5.86 -9.86 -9.03
N ASN A 7 6.40 -10.86 -9.72
CA ASN A 7 7.77 -11.28 -9.52
C ASN A 7 8.76 -10.17 -9.90
N GLY A 8 9.78 -9.95 -9.08
CA GLY A 8 10.73 -8.84 -9.25
C GLY A 8 10.27 -7.49 -8.66
N SER A 9 9.04 -7.37 -8.16
CA SER A 9 8.55 -6.14 -7.52
C SER A 9 9.17 -5.93 -6.12
N PRO A 10 9.99 -4.88 -5.90
CA PRO A 10 10.61 -4.60 -4.60
C PRO A 10 9.63 -4.49 -3.41
N PRO A 11 8.46 -3.81 -3.52
CA PRO A 11 7.52 -3.74 -2.41
C PRO A 11 6.91 -5.11 -2.06
N CYS A 12 6.65 -5.96 -3.05
CA CYS A 12 6.14 -7.32 -2.80
C CYS A 12 7.19 -8.18 -2.07
N LEU A 13 8.45 -8.07 -2.48
CA LEU A 13 9.55 -8.78 -1.83
C LEU A 13 9.70 -8.37 -0.36
N SER A 14 9.60 -7.07 -0.04
CA SER A 14 9.64 -6.57 1.33
C SER A 14 8.57 -7.23 2.21
N VAL A 15 7.34 -7.38 1.69
CA VAL A 15 6.23 -8.04 2.41
C VAL A 15 6.51 -9.53 2.60
N ILE A 16 7.01 -10.23 1.58
CA ILE A 16 7.32 -11.67 1.65
C ILE A 16 8.41 -11.94 2.70
N VAL A 17 9.50 -11.16 2.68
CA VAL A 17 10.61 -11.31 3.64
C VAL A 17 10.14 -10.98 5.06
N THR A 18 9.34 -9.92 5.23
CA THR A 18 8.78 -9.55 6.54
C THR A 18 7.88 -10.65 7.09
N ALA A 19 6.98 -11.20 6.26
CA ALA A 19 6.10 -12.28 6.68
C ALA A 19 6.88 -13.54 7.06
N ALA A 20 7.93 -13.89 6.30
CA ALA A 20 8.82 -15.00 6.63
C ALA A 20 9.52 -14.79 7.98
N ALA A 21 10.04 -13.59 8.23
CA ALA A 21 10.69 -13.24 9.50
C ALA A 21 9.74 -13.32 10.71
N LEU A 22 8.46 -13.02 10.49
CA LEU A 22 7.40 -13.08 11.52
C LEU A 22 6.72 -14.45 11.61
N ASN A 23 7.18 -15.44 10.85
CA ASN A 23 6.56 -16.76 10.72
C ASN A 23 5.06 -16.71 10.33
N VAL A 24 4.69 -15.72 9.54
CA VAL A 24 3.33 -15.52 9.02
C VAL A 24 3.20 -16.24 7.68
N LYS A 25 2.30 -17.21 7.60
CA LYS A 25 2.03 -17.94 6.36
C LYS A 25 1.26 -17.07 5.35
N LEU A 26 1.92 -16.73 4.25
CA LEU A 26 1.29 -16.10 3.09
C LEU A 26 0.83 -17.14 2.07
N ASN A 27 -0.27 -16.84 1.40
CA ASN A 27 -0.72 -17.53 0.19
C ASN A 27 -0.36 -16.65 -1.00
N LEU A 28 0.71 -17.01 -1.70
CA LEU A 28 1.27 -16.20 -2.79
C LEU A 28 0.47 -16.46 -4.07
N LYS A 29 0.00 -15.38 -4.69
CA LYS A 29 -0.74 -15.40 -5.96
C LYS A 29 -0.04 -14.47 -6.94
N GLU A 30 0.74 -15.06 -7.83
CA GLU A 30 1.46 -14.29 -8.86
C GLU A 30 0.48 -13.67 -9.85
N LEU A 31 0.78 -12.44 -10.26
CA LEU A 31 0.07 -11.68 -11.26
C LEU A 31 1.06 -11.21 -12.32
N GLU A 32 0.60 -11.20 -13.57
CA GLU A 32 1.32 -10.61 -14.70
C GLU A 32 0.69 -9.25 -15.02
N LEU A 33 1.31 -8.16 -14.54
CA LEU A 33 0.72 -6.83 -14.58
C LEU A 33 0.93 -6.14 -15.92
N GLU A 34 2.08 -6.36 -16.56
CA GLU A 34 2.48 -5.59 -17.75
C GLU A 34 1.91 -6.16 -19.05
N VAL A 35 2.04 -7.48 -19.26
CA VAL A 35 1.64 -8.14 -20.52
C VAL A 35 0.15 -8.50 -20.50
N LYS A 36 -0.29 -9.35 -19.57
CA LYS A 36 -1.72 -9.75 -19.45
C LYS A 36 -2.61 -8.72 -18.78
N LYS A 37 -2.05 -7.78 -18.02
CA LYS A 37 -2.81 -6.77 -17.25
C LYS A 37 -3.88 -7.39 -16.35
N GLU A 38 -3.53 -8.48 -15.65
CA GLU A 38 -4.47 -9.25 -14.85
C GLU A 38 -5.15 -8.42 -13.74
N HIS A 39 -4.46 -7.38 -13.27
CA HIS A 39 -4.99 -6.41 -12.30
C HIS A 39 -6.18 -5.57 -12.82
N LEU A 40 -6.42 -5.53 -14.13
CA LEU A 40 -7.54 -4.82 -14.75
C LEU A 40 -8.73 -5.75 -15.03
N THR A 41 -8.59 -7.06 -14.78
CA THR A 41 -9.68 -8.01 -15.03
C THR A 41 -10.85 -7.76 -14.09
N PRO A 42 -12.10 -8.02 -14.53
CA PRO A 42 -13.27 -7.95 -13.65
C PRO A 42 -13.16 -8.87 -12.43
N GLU A 43 -12.50 -10.01 -12.58
CA GLU A 43 -12.20 -10.96 -11.50
C GLU A 43 -11.32 -10.31 -10.43
N PHE A 44 -10.20 -9.70 -10.84
CA PHE A 44 -9.29 -9.05 -9.89
C PHE A 44 -9.86 -7.76 -9.29
N THR A 45 -10.62 -6.99 -10.08
CA THR A 45 -11.26 -5.75 -9.61
C THR A 45 -12.28 -6.02 -8.49
N LYS A 46 -12.91 -7.21 -8.45
CA LYS A 46 -13.77 -7.61 -7.32
C LYS A 46 -12.98 -7.91 -6.04
N ILE A 47 -11.76 -8.42 -6.19
CA ILE A 47 -10.85 -8.76 -5.07
C ILE A 47 -10.23 -7.48 -4.51
N ASN A 48 -9.75 -6.60 -5.38
CA ASN A 48 -9.17 -5.31 -5.03
C ASN A 48 -9.93 -4.18 -5.74
N PRO A 49 -11.10 -3.74 -5.21
CA PRO A 49 -11.88 -2.67 -5.84
C PRO A 49 -11.23 -1.28 -5.74
N GLY A 50 -9.96 -1.18 -5.31
CA GLY A 50 -9.18 0.06 -5.17
C GLY A 50 -9.75 1.08 -4.17
N THR A 51 -10.91 0.81 -3.56
CA THR A 51 -11.75 1.81 -2.88
C THR A 51 -12.39 1.33 -1.57
N LYS A 52 -12.30 0.03 -1.24
CA LYS A 52 -12.98 -0.54 -0.04
C LYS A 52 -12.05 -1.22 0.95
N THR A 53 -10.90 -1.73 0.53
CA THR A 53 -9.94 -2.48 1.36
C THR A 53 -8.53 -2.11 0.96
N PHE A 54 -7.66 -1.87 1.94
CA PHE A 54 -6.26 -1.53 1.69
C PHE A 54 -5.42 -2.78 1.53
N THR A 55 -4.54 -2.77 0.55
CA THR A 55 -3.49 -3.78 0.42
C THR A 55 -2.32 -3.45 1.34
N ILE A 56 -1.42 -4.40 1.56
CA ILE A 56 -0.17 -4.15 2.29
C ILE A 56 0.69 -3.10 1.56
N ALA A 57 0.63 -3.08 0.23
CA ALA A 57 1.31 -2.07 -0.58
C ALA A 57 0.74 -0.66 -0.31
N ASP A 58 -0.58 -0.51 -0.25
CA ASP A 58 -1.21 0.78 0.10
C ASP A 58 -0.70 1.29 1.45
N ILE A 59 -0.68 0.42 2.46
CA ILE A 59 -0.23 0.76 3.83
C ILE A 59 1.26 1.12 3.84
N SER A 60 2.10 0.36 3.14
CA SER A 60 3.54 0.61 3.05
C SER A 60 3.85 1.94 2.36
N ILE A 61 3.17 2.23 1.25
CA ILE A 61 3.33 3.49 0.51
C ILE A 61 2.85 4.67 1.36
N TYR A 62 1.68 4.54 2.00
CA TYR A 62 1.15 5.59 2.87
C TYR A 62 2.05 5.88 4.07
N SER A 63 2.58 4.84 4.72
CA SER A 63 3.55 5.00 5.82
C SER A 63 4.79 5.76 5.34
N SER A 64 5.33 5.40 4.17
CA SER A 64 6.53 6.03 3.61
C SER A 64 6.30 7.52 3.30
N PHE A 65 5.17 7.86 2.68
CA PHE A 65 4.78 9.24 2.38
C PHE A 65 4.69 10.12 3.63
N LEU A 66 4.16 9.59 4.72
CA LEU A 66 4.01 10.37 5.95
C LEU A 66 5.34 10.56 6.69
N THR A 67 6.26 9.60 6.62
CA THR A 67 7.55 9.70 7.31
C THR A 67 8.51 10.72 6.68
N ILE A 68 8.37 11.01 5.39
CA ILE A 68 9.21 11.99 4.68
C ILE A 68 8.29 13.00 3.97
N PRO A 69 7.71 13.96 4.71
CA PRO A 69 6.90 15.00 4.08
C PRO A 69 7.78 15.85 3.16
N ASN A 70 7.55 15.75 1.85
CA ASN A 70 8.18 16.65 0.88
C ASN A 70 7.25 17.84 0.62
N PRO A 71 7.62 19.06 1.05
CA PRO A 71 6.79 20.26 0.85
C PRO A 71 6.56 20.60 -0.63
N ASN A 72 7.35 20.03 -1.54
CA ASN A 72 7.20 20.22 -2.99
C ASN A 72 6.23 19.23 -3.65
N ASN A 73 5.65 18.29 -2.90
CA ASN A 73 4.65 17.37 -3.44
C ASN A 73 3.31 18.09 -3.63
N ASP A 74 3.07 18.66 -4.81
CA ASP A 74 1.74 19.17 -5.17
C ASP A 74 0.86 18.07 -5.78
N PHE A 75 -0.12 17.61 -4.99
CA PHE A 75 -1.13 16.65 -5.45
C PHE A 75 -2.41 17.31 -5.96
N SER A 76 -2.45 18.65 -6.05
CA SER A 76 -3.59 19.39 -6.59
C SER A 76 -4.05 18.89 -7.97
N PRO A 77 -3.16 18.48 -8.91
CA PRO A 77 -3.56 18.00 -10.23
C PRO A 77 -4.13 16.56 -10.21
N TYR A 78 -3.97 15.81 -9.12
CA TYR A 78 -4.27 14.39 -9.06
C TYR A 78 -5.44 14.09 -8.11
N PRO A 79 -6.71 14.26 -8.54
CA PRO A 79 -7.88 14.11 -7.68
C PRO A 79 -8.03 12.71 -7.10
N ASN A 80 -7.62 11.67 -7.82
CA ASN A 80 -7.67 10.29 -7.34
C ASN A 80 -6.64 10.02 -6.23
N ILE A 81 -5.45 10.64 -6.30
CA ILE A 81 -4.44 10.53 -5.25
C ILE A 81 -4.95 11.22 -3.98
N LYS A 82 -5.53 12.42 -4.09
CA LYS A 82 -6.16 13.11 -2.96
C LYS A 82 -7.28 12.29 -2.32
N LYS A 83 -8.13 11.67 -3.13
CA LYS A 83 -9.21 10.79 -2.65
C LYS A 83 -8.64 9.57 -1.91
N TRP A 84 -7.60 8.95 -2.43
CA TRP A 84 -6.92 7.80 -1.80
C TRP A 84 -6.24 8.19 -0.49
N LEU A 85 -5.51 9.32 -0.44
CA LEU A 85 -4.88 9.83 0.79
C LEU A 85 -5.90 10.06 1.89
N LYS A 86 -7.02 10.72 1.57
CA LYS A 86 -8.13 10.92 2.53
C LYS A 86 -8.71 9.59 3.02
N LEU A 87 -8.88 8.62 2.11
CA LEU A 87 -9.36 7.29 2.48
C LEU A 87 -8.40 6.59 3.45
N MET A 88 -7.08 6.67 3.21
CA MET A 88 -6.04 6.13 4.09
C MET A 88 -6.08 6.79 5.48
N GLU A 89 -6.16 8.11 5.55
CA GLU A 89 -6.26 8.85 6.83
C GLU A 89 -7.47 8.42 7.67
N GLU A 90 -8.60 8.16 7.01
CA GLU A 90 -9.85 7.81 7.67
C GLU A 90 -9.87 6.34 8.12
N LYS A 91 -9.37 5.42 7.29
CA LYS A 91 -9.66 3.98 7.44
C LYS A 91 -8.45 3.08 7.53
N ALA A 92 -7.22 3.55 7.31
CA ALA A 92 -6.05 2.68 7.32
C ALA A 92 -5.91 1.93 8.66
N PRO A 93 -5.58 0.63 8.63
CA PRO A 93 -5.32 -0.12 9.86
C PRO A 93 -4.12 0.49 10.59
N ALA A 94 -4.16 0.47 11.92
CA ALA A 94 -3.11 1.03 12.78
C ALA A 94 -2.74 2.51 12.51
N LYS A 95 -3.66 3.30 11.92
CA LYS A 95 -3.45 4.74 11.64
C LYS A 95 -2.95 5.56 12.83
N ASP A 96 -3.35 5.22 14.05
CA ASP A 96 -2.90 5.94 15.26
C ASP A 96 -1.41 5.70 15.55
N TYR A 97 -0.92 4.49 15.27
CA TYR A 97 0.51 4.17 15.36
C TYR A 97 1.32 4.92 14.30
N ILE A 98 0.79 5.00 13.08
CA ILE A 98 1.42 5.75 11.97
C ILE A 98 1.54 7.23 12.35
N LYS A 99 0.44 7.85 12.81
CA LYS A 99 0.44 9.26 13.25
C LYS A 99 1.44 9.52 14.37
N LYS A 100 1.48 8.65 15.38
CA LYS A 100 2.43 8.76 16.50
C LYS A 100 3.89 8.71 16.01
N SER A 101 4.20 7.82 15.08
CA SER A 101 5.56 7.65 14.56
C SER A 101 6.01 8.87 13.74
N VAL A 102 5.11 9.44 12.94
CA VAL A 102 5.38 10.64 12.12
C VAL A 102 5.61 11.87 13.00
N ALA A 103 4.80 12.06 14.03
CA ALA A 103 4.96 13.16 14.97
C ALA A 103 6.34 13.13 15.67
N ALA A 104 6.87 11.94 15.96
CA ALA A 104 8.20 11.78 16.55
C ALA A 104 9.34 12.18 15.60
N ILE A 105 9.16 12.01 14.28
CA ILE A 105 10.17 12.39 13.27
C ILE A 105 10.21 13.91 13.06
N GLN A 106 9.05 14.58 13.13
CA GLN A 106 8.91 16.03 12.94
C GLN A 106 9.36 16.86 14.16
N MET A 107 9.77 16.21 15.25
CA MET A 107 10.31 16.86 16.46
C MET A 107 11.84 17.09 16.40
N PHE A 108 12.49 16.71 15.30
CA PHE A 108 13.88 17.00 14.97
C PHE A 108 13.96 17.98 13.81
#